data_AF-A0A7J3BCA0-F1
#
_entry.id   AF-A0A7J3BCA0-F1
#
_cell.length_a   1.000
_cell.length_b   1.000
_cell.length_c   1.000
_cell.angle_alpha   90.00
_cell.angle_beta   90.00
_cell.angle_gamma   90.00
#
_symmetry.space_group_name_H-M   'P 1'
#
loop_
_entity.id
_entity.type
_entity.pdbx_description
1 polymer ?
#
loop_
_entity_poly.entity_id
_entity_poly.type
_entity_poly.pdbx_seq_one_letter_code
_entity_poly.pdbx_strand_id
1 'polypeptide(L)'
;KKEGVEAATKSVLFKRRLIQVARRFGAISRSADLTGVGLEKLIKDFEGTAIFDEALKETLYSDFDVERTSKVLDGIAAGSIEIVDLGEREEASPIARVGLEEIGRKTDLIPPDKMKQILIQSAKARLLGEARALICADCWRYIEIKRIMDMAERITCPKCGSSKVGCVSEPEETLRRLMERKGKAIRDLEDALKDIAETASLISAYGKRAAIVLAAKNIRVREAEEILAESEDASDHFFELILEAEKNALKRRFW
;
A
#
# COMPACT_ATOMS: atom_id res chain seq x y z
N LYS A 1 36.19 4.94 29.08
CA LYS A 1 35.07 5.17 30.06
C LYS A 1 34.48 6.58 29.98
N LYS A 2 35.27 7.66 30.12
CA LYS A 2 34.76 9.05 30.10
C LYS A 2 34.00 9.40 28.80
N GLU A 3 34.52 9.01 27.64
CA GLU A 3 33.87 9.23 26.33
C GLU A 3 32.55 8.47 26.19
N GLY A 4 32.47 7.24 26.69
CA GLY A 4 31.24 6.43 26.66
C GLY A 4 30.12 7.04 27.51
N VAL A 5 30.48 7.66 28.64
CA VAL A 5 29.52 8.39 29.49
C VAL A 5 29.02 9.65 28.77
N GLU A 6 29.90 10.39 28.10
CA GLU A 6 29.52 11.58 27.35
C GLU A 6 28.66 11.26 26.10
N ALA A 7 28.93 10.15 25.44
CA ALA A 7 28.09 9.67 24.33
C ALA A 7 26.71 9.21 24.84
N ALA A 8 26.67 8.55 26.00
CA ALA A 8 25.43 8.06 26.59
C ALA A 8 24.45 9.20 26.89
N THR A 9 24.91 10.31 27.47
CA THR A 9 24.06 11.46 27.83
C THR A 9 23.43 12.16 26.62
N LYS A 10 24.05 12.06 25.44
CA LYS A 10 23.52 12.62 24.18
C LYS A 10 22.51 11.68 23.49
N SER A 11 22.40 10.42 23.94
CA SER A 11 21.56 9.42 23.29
C SER A 11 20.06 9.63 23.55
N VAL A 12 19.24 9.18 22.59
CA VAL A 12 17.76 9.16 22.74
C VAL A 12 17.33 8.23 23.88
N LEU A 13 18.09 7.15 24.12
CA LEU A 13 17.84 6.21 25.21
C LEU A 13 17.98 6.87 26.57
N PHE A 14 19.05 7.65 26.77
CA PHE A 14 19.24 8.41 28.01
C PHE A 14 18.13 9.45 28.22
N LYS A 15 17.76 10.20 27.17
CA LYS A 15 16.61 11.14 27.21
C LYS A 15 15.34 10.45 27.71
N ARG A 16 15.06 9.25 27.22
CA ARG A 16 13.91 8.42 27.65
C ARG A 16 14.05 7.96 29.10
N ARG A 17 15.23 7.49 29.50
CA ARG A 17 15.48 7.02 30.88
C ARG A 17 15.33 8.15 31.89
N LEU A 18 15.85 9.34 31.57
CA LEU A 18 15.73 10.52 32.41
C LEU A 18 14.27 10.88 32.71
N ILE A 19 13.38 10.83 31.71
CA ILE A 19 11.94 11.06 31.93
C ILE A 19 11.33 10.00 32.84
N GLN A 20 11.69 8.73 32.65
CA GLN A 20 11.17 7.63 33.48
C GLN A 20 11.60 7.80 34.94
N VAL A 21 12.87 8.11 35.17
CA VAL A 21 13.40 8.38 36.51
C VAL A 21 12.75 9.64 37.10
N ALA A 22 12.67 10.74 36.36
CA ALA A 22 12.02 11.97 36.82
C ALA A 22 10.55 11.76 37.21
N ARG A 23 9.83 10.89 36.48
CA ARG A 23 8.46 10.48 36.85
C ARG A 23 8.41 9.61 38.11
N ARG A 24 9.37 8.72 38.32
CA ARG A 24 9.49 7.91 39.56
C ARG A 24 9.80 8.77 40.78
N PHE A 25 10.63 9.79 40.60
CA PHE A 25 10.98 10.77 41.63
C PHE A 25 9.87 11.83 41.85
N GLY A 26 8.83 11.84 41.02
CA GLY A 26 7.71 12.78 41.12
C GLY A 26 8.00 14.19 40.59
N ALA A 27 9.19 14.41 40.02
CA ALA A 27 9.55 15.69 39.39
C ALA A 27 8.76 15.96 38.10
N ILE A 28 8.26 14.90 37.45
CA ILE A 28 7.36 14.99 36.29
C ILE A 28 6.09 14.19 36.59
N SER A 29 4.92 14.81 36.38
CA SER A 29 3.64 14.09 36.50
C SER A 29 3.54 12.93 35.51
N ARG A 30 2.89 11.84 35.92
CA ARG A 30 2.62 10.69 35.02
C ARG A 30 1.76 11.07 33.81
N SER A 31 0.90 12.08 33.95
CA SER A 31 0.02 12.60 32.89
C SER A 31 0.62 13.77 32.12
N ALA A 32 1.85 14.19 32.42
CA ALA A 32 2.48 15.32 31.73
C ALA A 32 2.77 14.97 30.27
N ASP A 33 2.24 15.81 29.37
CA ASP A 33 2.59 15.82 27.96
C ASP A 33 3.89 16.59 27.76
N LEU A 34 4.86 15.95 27.12
CA LEU A 34 6.20 16.49 26.87
C LEU A 34 6.45 16.76 25.38
N THR A 35 5.43 16.66 24.52
CA THR A 35 5.56 16.87 23.06
C THR A 35 6.02 18.28 22.69
N GLY A 36 5.76 19.29 23.52
CA GLY A 36 6.20 20.68 23.31
C GLY A 36 7.47 21.09 24.05
N VAL A 37 8.10 20.20 24.84
CA VAL A 37 9.27 20.54 25.66
C VAL A 37 10.55 20.12 24.96
N GLY A 38 11.49 21.06 24.83
CA GLY A 38 12.83 20.75 24.35
C GLY A 38 13.53 19.79 25.32
N LEU A 39 13.63 18.51 24.94
CA LEU A 39 14.25 17.46 25.77
C LEU A 39 15.69 17.79 26.18
N GLU A 40 16.42 18.55 25.37
CA GLU A 40 17.76 19.04 25.69
C GLU A 40 17.77 20.03 26.86
N LYS A 41 16.73 20.87 26.97
CA LYS A 41 16.58 21.78 28.09
C LYS A 41 16.27 21.02 29.38
N LEU A 42 15.37 20.04 29.30
CA LEU A 42 15.07 19.13 30.42
C LEU A 42 16.33 18.41 30.93
N ILE A 43 17.19 17.92 30.03
CA ILE A 43 18.46 17.29 30.45
C ILE A 43 19.29 18.28 31.26
N LYS A 44 19.50 19.49 30.74
CA LYS A 44 20.27 20.53 31.43
C LYS A 44 19.66 20.93 32.77
N ASP A 45 18.34 21.01 32.85
CA ASP A 45 17.63 21.35 34.09
C ASP A 45 17.79 20.28 35.18
N PHE A 46 18.02 19.02 34.78
CA PHE A 46 18.29 17.92 35.72
C PHE A 46 19.78 17.64 35.93
N GLU A 47 20.70 18.25 35.18
CA GLU A 47 22.15 18.05 35.39
C GLU A 47 22.55 18.41 36.84
N GLY A 48 23.34 17.54 37.47
CA GLY A 48 23.74 17.69 38.87
C GLY A 48 22.66 17.33 39.90
N THR A 49 21.50 16.81 39.46
CA THR A 49 20.47 16.28 40.37
C THR A 49 20.59 14.77 40.53
N ALA A 50 20.05 14.24 41.64
CA ALA A 50 19.96 12.80 41.87
C ALA A 50 19.16 12.05 40.78
N ILE A 51 18.24 12.74 40.09
CA ILE A 51 17.47 12.20 38.96
C ILE A 51 18.40 11.91 37.77
N PHE A 52 19.32 12.83 37.48
CA PHE A 52 20.27 12.66 36.39
C PHE A 52 21.29 11.56 36.70
N ASP A 53 21.82 11.55 37.92
CA ASP A 53 22.79 10.53 38.34
C ASP A 53 22.18 9.12 38.29
N GLU A 54 20.95 8.96 38.77
CA GLU A 54 20.26 7.68 38.70
C GLU A 54 19.93 7.29 37.26
N ALA A 55 19.44 8.22 36.43
CA ALA A 55 19.19 7.94 35.01
C ALA A 55 20.45 7.53 34.26
N LEU A 56 21.60 8.15 34.57
CA LEU A 56 22.88 7.82 33.96
C LEU A 56 23.36 6.45 34.39
N LYS A 57 23.28 6.16 35.70
CA LYS A 57 23.63 4.84 36.26
C LYS A 57 22.76 3.75 35.65
N GLU A 58 21.46 3.96 35.56
CA GLU A 58 20.51 2.99 34.99
C GLU A 58 20.77 2.77 33.50
N THR A 59 21.04 3.85 32.74
CA THR A 59 21.38 3.76 31.31
C THR A 59 22.66 2.95 31.10
N LEU A 60 23.71 3.20 31.90
CA LEU A 60 24.99 2.51 31.77
C LEU A 60 24.97 1.06 32.27
N TYR A 61 23.96 0.65 33.03
CA TYR A 61 23.87 -0.69 33.60
C TYR A 61 22.84 -1.57 32.89
N SER A 62 21.69 -0.99 32.51
CA SER A 62 20.58 -1.72 31.88
C SER A 62 20.54 -1.56 30.36
N ASP A 63 20.93 -0.40 29.84
CA ASP A 63 20.75 -0.08 28.42
C ASP A 63 22.06 -0.21 27.61
N PHE A 64 23.23 -0.01 28.25
CA PHE A 64 24.54 -0.16 27.63
C PHE A 64 25.45 -1.17 28.35
N ASP A 65 26.21 -1.95 27.58
CA ASP A 65 27.25 -2.85 28.11
C ASP A 65 28.63 -2.33 27.73
N VAL A 66 29.08 -1.29 28.44
CA VAL A 66 30.35 -0.60 28.15
C VAL A 66 31.54 -1.53 28.34
N GLU A 67 31.48 -2.45 29.31
CA GLU A 67 32.58 -3.36 29.61
C GLU A 67 32.77 -4.38 28.49
N ARG A 68 31.71 -5.08 28.06
CA ARG A 68 31.83 -6.04 26.96
C ARG A 68 32.10 -5.36 25.63
N THR A 69 31.53 -4.18 25.39
CA THR A 69 31.82 -3.40 24.18
C THR A 69 33.32 -3.09 24.09
N SER A 70 33.94 -2.70 25.21
CA SER A 70 35.39 -2.45 25.24
C SER A 70 36.17 -3.71 24.87
N LYS A 71 35.80 -4.87 25.41
CA LYS A 71 36.44 -6.16 25.07
C LYS A 71 36.35 -6.51 23.57
N VAL A 72 35.21 -6.21 22.93
CA VAL A 72 35.04 -6.41 21.48
C VAL A 72 35.95 -5.48 20.69
N LEU A 73 36.00 -4.19 21.06
CA LEU A 73 36.86 -3.20 20.41
C LEU A 73 38.35 -3.55 20.58
N ASP A 74 38.75 -3.97 21.79
CA ASP A 74 40.11 -4.44 22.06
C ASP A 74 40.43 -5.70 21.23
N GLY A 75 39.45 -6.60 21.07
CA GLY A 75 39.59 -7.80 20.25
C GLY A 75 39.79 -7.49 18.76
N ILE A 76 39.10 -6.46 18.26
CA ILE A 76 39.29 -5.92 16.89
C ILE A 76 40.69 -5.30 16.77
N ALA A 77 41.08 -4.45 17.72
CA ALA A 77 42.39 -3.78 17.70
C ALA A 77 43.57 -4.77 17.79
N ALA A 78 43.39 -5.86 18.53
CA ALA A 78 44.37 -6.95 18.65
C ALA A 78 44.35 -7.93 17.47
N GLY A 79 43.44 -7.79 16.51
CA GLY A 79 43.30 -8.70 15.36
C GLY A 79 42.70 -10.06 15.69
N SER A 80 42.22 -10.27 16.91
CA SER A 80 41.51 -11.50 17.32
C SER A 80 40.06 -11.55 16.80
N ILE A 81 39.50 -10.40 16.46
CA ILE A 81 38.21 -10.26 15.77
C ILE A 81 38.49 -9.65 14.40
N GLU A 82 38.29 -10.43 13.35
CA GLU A 82 38.48 -10.00 11.98
C GLU A 82 37.25 -9.21 11.48
N ILE A 83 37.49 -8.11 10.77
CA ILE A 83 36.46 -7.35 10.06
C ILE A 83 36.59 -7.66 8.58
N VAL A 84 35.56 -8.27 8.00
CA VAL A 84 35.52 -8.62 6.58
C VAL A 84 34.56 -7.68 5.86
N ASP A 85 35.08 -6.92 4.89
CA ASP A 85 34.26 -6.16 3.96
C ASP A 85 33.71 -7.10 2.87
N LEU A 86 32.39 -7.11 2.71
CA LEU A 86 31.69 -7.93 1.72
C LEU A 86 31.50 -7.21 0.37
N GLY A 87 31.97 -5.97 0.25
CA GLY A 87 31.89 -5.12 -0.94
C GLY A 87 30.47 -4.62 -1.23
N GLU A 88 30.37 -3.88 -2.33
CA GLU A 88 29.08 -3.48 -2.90
C GLU A 88 28.34 -4.71 -3.45
N ARG A 89 27.07 -4.83 -3.11
CA ARG A 89 26.19 -5.89 -3.59
C ARG A 89 24.92 -5.28 -4.16
N GLU A 90 24.40 -5.88 -5.23
CA GLU A 90 23.13 -5.46 -5.84
C GLU A 90 21.94 -5.66 -4.89
N GLU A 91 22.02 -6.66 -4.01
CA GLU A 91 20.96 -7.00 -3.07
C GLU A 91 21.44 -7.05 -1.61
N ALA A 92 20.57 -6.65 -0.68
CA ALA A 92 20.82 -6.76 0.75
C ALA A 92 20.88 -8.23 1.20
N SER A 93 21.89 -8.56 2.00
CA SER A 93 22.00 -9.89 2.63
C SER A 93 20.78 -10.17 3.53
N PRO A 94 20.44 -11.44 3.81
CA PRO A 94 19.32 -11.77 4.69
C PRO A 94 19.37 -11.06 6.06
N ILE A 95 20.57 -10.87 6.62
CA ILE A 95 20.78 -10.16 7.89
C ILE A 95 20.60 -8.64 7.70
N ALA A 96 21.18 -8.07 6.64
CA ALA A 96 21.04 -6.64 6.34
C ALA A 96 19.59 -6.25 6.08
N ARG A 97 18.82 -7.12 5.42
CA ARG A 97 17.39 -6.93 5.13
C ARG A 97 16.57 -6.67 6.39
N VAL A 98 16.79 -7.44 7.45
CA VAL A 98 16.10 -7.24 8.74
C VAL A 98 16.38 -5.84 9.30
N GLY A 99 17.63 -5.39 9.25
CA GLY A 99 18.00 -4.05 9.70
C GLY A 99 17.37 -2.94 8.84
N LEU A 100 17.36 -3.11 7.53
CA LEU A 100 16.76 -2.16 6.58
C LEU A 100 15.24 -2.05 6.77
N GLU A 101 14.56 -3.18 6.97
CA GLU A 101 13.12 -3.21 7.25
C GLU A 101 12.78 -2.47 8.57
N GLU A 102 13.58 -2.67 9.62
CA GLU A 102 13.39 -1.99 10.91
C GLU A 102 13.69 -0.48 10.85
N ILE A 103 14.64 -0.06 10.01
CA ILE A 103 14.90 1.36 9.76
C ILE A 103 13.74 1.99 8.98
N GLY A 104 13.23 1.29 7.95
CA GLY A 104 12.07 1.73 7.17
C GLY A 104 10.82 1.94 8.04
N ARG A 105 10.62 1.10 9.08
CA ARG A 105 9.53 1.26 10.07
C ARG A 105 9.62 2.54 10.91
N LYS A 106 10.80 3.16 11.05
CA LYS A 106 10.98 4.40 11.83
C LYS A 106 10.78 5.68 11.02
N THR A 107 10.91 5.62 9.70
CA THR A 107 10.75 6.78 8.80
C THR A 107 9.40 6.83 8.11
N ASP A 108 8.76 5.68 7.84
CA ASP A 108 7.43 5.65 7.24
C ASP A 108 6.35 5.43 8.30
N LEU A 109 5.45 6.41 8.43
CA LEU A 109 4.23 6.34 9.27
C LEU A 109 3.35 5.12 8.93
N ILE A 110 3.53 4.53 7.75
CA ILE A 110 2.86 3.33 7.27
C ILE A 110 3.93 2.39 6.69
N PRO A 111 4.23 1.24 7.32
CA PRO A 111 5.09 0.22 6.73
C PRO A 111 4.71 -0.07 5.27
N PRO A 112 5.67 -0.28 4.36
CA PRO A 112 5.41 -0.43 2.92
C PRO A 112 4.38 -1.54 2.61
N ASP A 113 4.38 -2.63 3.36
CA ASP A 113 3.38 -3.70 3.24
C ASP A 113 1.96 -3.22 3.56
N LYS A 114 1.82 -2.38 4.60
CA LYS A 114 0.52 -1.78 4.95
C LYS A 114 0.09 -0.78 3.89
N MET A 115 1.02 -0.02 3.30
CA MET A 115 0.71 0.90 2.20
C MET A 115 0.17 0.13 0.99
N LYS A 116 0.82 -0.98 0.60
CA LYS A 116 0.35 -1.85 -0.48
C LYS A 116 -1.06 -2.37 -0.23
N GLN A 117 -1.31 -2.87 0.98
CA GLN A 117 -2.66 -3.34 1.34
C GLN A 117 -3.71 -2.23 1.30
N ILE A 118 -3.39 -1.04 1.80
CA ILE A 118 -4.31 0.12 1.74
C ILE A 118 -4.66 0.46 0.28
N LEU A 119 -3.68 0.44 -0.62
CA LEU A 119 -3.91 0.70 -2.05
C LEU A 119 -4.83 -0.36 -2.67
N ILE A 120 -4.58 -1.64 -2.37
CA ILE A 120 -5.43 -2.74 -2.86
C ILE A 120 -6.86 -2.61 -2.33
N GLN A 121 -7.05 -2.38 -1.03
CA GLN A 121 -8.39 -2.24 -0.45
C GLN A 121 -9.13 -1.01 -0.99
N SER A 122 -8.42 0.10 -1.20
CA SER A 122 -8.96 1.30 -1.84
C SER A 122 -9.40 1.02 -3.29
N ALA A 123 -8.56 0.28 -4.05
CA ALA A 123 -8.89 -0.13 -5.41
C ALA A 123 -10.12 -1.04 -5.45
N LYS A 124 -10.20 -2.04 -4.56
CA LYS A 124 -11.36 -2.93 -4.41
C LYS A 124 -12.63 -2.12 -4.18
N ALA A 125 -12.63 -1.23 -3.18
CA ALA A 125 -13.79 -0.42 -2.84
C ALA A 125 -14.25 0.46 -4.03
N ARG A 126 -13.30 1.08 -4.73
CA ARG A 126 -13.58 1.91 -5.91
C ARG A 126 -14.16 1.08 -7.06
N LEU A 127 -13.49 0.00 -7.47
CA LEU A 127 -13.88 -0.79 -8.64
C LEU A 127 -15.20 -1.50 -8.41
N LEU A 128 -15.43 -2.05 -7.22
CA LEU A 128 -16.70 -2.72 -6.87
C LEU A 128 -17.85 -1.72 -6.68
N GLY A 129 -17.55 -0.50 -6.23
CA GLY A 129 -18.54 0.57 -6.06
C GLY A 129 -18.95 1.27 -7.37
N GLU A 130 -18.16 1.14 -8.43
CA GLU A 130 -18.42 1.76 -9.73
C GLU A 130 -19.71 1.19 -10.35
N ALA A 131 -20.54 2.07 -10.90
CA ALA A 131 -21.75 1.72 -11.63
C ALA A 131 -21.47 1.68 -13.13
N ARG A 132 -21.90 0.60 -13.79
CA ARG A 132 -21.78 0.42 -15.24
C ARG A 132 -23.12 0.05 -15.85
N ALA A 133 -23.32 0.44 -17.09
CA ALA A 133 -24.49 0.06 -17.87
C ALA A 133 -24.25 -1.31 -18.51
N LEU A 134 -25.17 -2.23 -18.25
CA LEU A 134 -25.24 -3.54 -18.88
C LEU A 134 -26.24 -3.47 -20.03
N ILE A 135 -25.81 -3.84 -21.24
CA ILE A 135 -26.67 -3.86 -22.43
C ILE A 135 -26.54 -5.20 -23.17
N CYS A 136 -27.66 -5.79 -23.56
CA CYS A 136 -27.64 -7.03 -24.33
C CYS A 136 -27.24 -6.76 -25.79
N ALA A 137 -26.09 -7.29 -26.22
CA ALA A 137 -25.58 -7.17 -27.58
C ALA A 137 -26.27 -8.14 -28.58
N ASP A 138 -27.10 -9.05 -28.07
CA ASP A 138 -27.76 -10.09 -28.87
C ASP A 138 -29.20 -9.69 -29.22
N CYS A 139 -30.07 -9.53 -28.22
CA CYS A 139 -31.47 -9.18 -28.44
C CYS A 139 -31.79 -7.68 -28.34
N TRP A 140 -30.87 -6.85 -27.82
CA TRP A 140 -31.05 -5.39 -27.67
C TRP A 140 -32.31 -4.96 -26.91
N ARG A 141 -32.87 -5.83 -26.05
CA ARG A 141 -34.10 -5.58 -25.26
C ARG A 141 -33.85 -5.39 -23.76
N TYR A 142 -32.59 -5.29 -23.35
CA TYR A 142 -32.20 -5.20 -21.96
C TYR A 142 -31.10 -4.15 -21.80
N ILE A 143 -31.36 -3.22 -20.89
CA ILE A 143 -30.44 -2.23 -20.37
C ILE A 143 -30.66 -2.13 -18.86
N GLU A 144 -29.59 -2.11 -18.07
CA GLU A 144 -29.65 -1.89 -16.62
C GLU A 144 -28.36 -1.23 -16.15
N ILE A 145 -28.48 -0.20 -15.30
CA ILE A 145 -27.31 0.39 -14.64
C ILE A 145 -27.17 -0.28 -13.27
N LYS A 146 -26.01 -0.87 -13.02
CA LYS A 146 -25.77 -1.62 -11.78
C LYS A 146 -24.36 -1.39 -11.27
N ARG A 147 -24.20 -1.37 -9.93
CA ARG A 147 -22.87 -1.41 -9.33
C ARG A 147 -22.25 -2.77 -9.53
N ILE A 148 -20.95 -2.80 -9.74
CA ILE A 148 -20.24 -4.06 -9.99
C ILE A 148 -20.38 -5.02 -8.81
N MET A 149 -20.35 -4.53 -7.57
CA MET A 149 -20.56 -5.37 -6.38
C MET A 149 -21.88 -6.16 -6.42
N ASP A 150 -22.94 -5.56 -6.99
CA ASP A 150 -24.28 -6.14 -7.03
C ASP A 150 -24.50 -7.07 -8.24
N MET A 151 -23.54 -7.12 -9.18
CA MET A 151 -23.62 -8.02 -10.34
C MET A 151 -23.42 -9.48 -9.92
N ALA A 152 -24.14 -10.37 -10.61
CA ALA A 152 -23.95 -11.81 -10.44
C ALA A 152 -22.60 -12.24 -11.04
N GLU A 153 -22.01 -13.32 -10.52
CA GLU A 153 -20.72 -13.86 -11.01
C GLU A 153 -20.78 -14.19 -12.51
N ARG A 154 -21.91 -14.74 -12.97
CA ARG A 154 -22.23 -14.89 -14.40
C ARG A 154 -23.27 -13.86 -14.80
N ILE A 155 -22.94 -13.04 -15.78
CA ILE A 155 -23.81 -11.99 -16.30
C ILE A 155 -24.52 -12.51 -17.54
N THR A 156 -25.85 -12.57 -17.48
CA THR A 156 -26.70 -13.04 -18.60
C THR A 156 -27.88 -12.11 -18.78
N CYS A 157 -28.33 -11.93 -20.02
CA CYS A 157 -29.50 -11.12 -20.31
C CYS A 157 -30.78 -11.78 -19.77
N PRO A 158 -31.56 -11.11 -18.90
CA PRO A 158 -32.80 -11.68 -18.35
C PRO A 158 -33.93 -11.80 -19.38
N LYS A 159 -33.80 -11.20 -20.57
CA LYS A 159 -34.82 -11.24 -21.63
C LYS A 159 -34.62 -12.36 -22.65
N CYS A 160 -33.39 -12.84 -22.84
CA CYS A 160 -33.07 -13.85 -23.87
C CYS A 160 -32.11 -14.95 -23.40
N GLY A 161 -31.52 -14.84 -22.20
CA GLY A 161 -30.55 -15.80 -21.67
C GLY A 161 -29.14 -15.68 -22.24
N SER A 162 -28.91 -14.81 -23.22
CA SER A 162 -27.59 -14.62 -23.83
C SER A 162 -26.55 -14.10 -22.83
N SER A 163 -25.33 -14.65 -22.87
CA SER A 163 -24.16 -14.15 -22.12
C SER A 163 -23.46 -12.99 -22.83
N LYS A 164 -23.90 -12.60 -24.03
CA LYS A 164 -23.38 -11.44 -24.77
C LYS A 164 -23.97 -10.14 -24.21
N VAL A 165 -23.48 -9.75 -23.04
CA VAL A 165 -23.88 -8.52 -22.34
C VAL A 165 -22.69 -7.57 -22.29
N GLY A 166 -22.79 -6.45 -23.00
CA GLY A 166 -21.77 -5.40 -22.95
C GLY A 166 -21.82 -4.65 -21.62
N CYS A 167 -20.66 -4.22 -21.14
CA CYS A 167 -20.48 -3.51 -19.88
C CYS A 167 -19.76 -2.19 -20.16
N VAL A 168 -20.50 -1.09 -20.22
CA VAL A 168 -20.02 0.19 -20.75
C VAL A 168 -20.37 1.37 -19.83
N SER A 169 -19.71 2.51 -20.06
CA SER A 169 -19.96 3.79 -19.36
C SER A 169 -20.76 4.79 -20.19
N GLU A 170 -21.29 4.37 -21.35
CA GLU A 170 -22.06 5.23 -22.23
C GLU A 170 -23.32 5.79 -21.55
N PRO A 171 -23.71 7.04 -21.85
CA PRO A 171 -24.96 7.61 -21.36
C PRO A 171 -26.17 6.75 -21.73
N GLU A 172 -27.16 6.69 -20.85
CA GLU A 172 -28.37 5.90 -21.08
C GLU A 172 -29.09 6.27 -22.39
N GLU A 173 -29.05 7.55 -22.78
CA GLU A 173 -29.61 8.05 -24.03
C GLU A 173 -28.95 7.41 -25.26
N THR A 174 -27.61 7.32 -25.29
CA THR A 174 -26.84 6.63 -26.33
C THR A 174 -27.25 5.17 -26.43
N LEU A 175 -27.37 4.50 -25.29
CA LEU A 175 -27.73 3.08 -25.22
C LEU A 175 -29.18 2.82 -25.67
N ARG A 176 -30.12 3.72 -25.35
CA ARG A 176 -31.51 3.65 -25.82
C ARG A 176 -31.58 3.82 -27.34
N ARG A 177 -30.83 4.77 -27.93
CA ARG A 177 -30.73 4.92 -29.40
C ARG A 177 -30.23 3.63 -30.07
N LEU A 178 -29.28 2.94 -29.45
CA LEU A 178 -28.78 1.65 -29.94
C LEU A 178 -29.82 0.53 -29.83
N MET A 179 -30.58 0.49 -28.74
CA MET A 179 -31.68 -0.47 -28.55
C MET A 179 -32.78 -0.30 -29.60
N GLU A 180 -33.24 0.93 -29.85
CA GLU A 180 -34.27 1.23 -30.86
C GLU A 180 -33.84 0.77 -32.26
N ARG A 181 -32.56 0.93 -32.56
CA ARG A 181 -31.97 0.56 -33.84
C ARG A 181 -31.51 -0.89 -33.91
N LYS A 182 -31.70 -1.68 -32.84
CA LYS A 182 -31.30 -3.09 -32.74
C LYS A 182 -29.83 -3.30 -33.12
N GLY A 183 -28.94 -2.43 -32.65
CA GLY A 183 -27.50 -2.55 -32.90
C GLY A 183 -27.04 -2.11 -34.30
N LYS A 184 -27.87 -1.41 -35.08
CA LYS A 184 -27.46 -0.88 -36.39
C LYS A 184 -26.70 0.43 -36.23
N ALA A 185 -25.47 0.46 -36.74
CA ALA A 185 -24.57 1.60 -36.66
C ALA A 185 -25.03 2.81 -37.48
N ILE A 186 -24.81 3.99 -36.91
CA ILE A 186 -24.66 5.28 -37.60
C ILE A 186 -23.27 5.78 -37.23
N ARG A 187 -22.68 6.64 -38.07
CA ARG A 187 -21.34 7.22 -37.88
C ARG A 187 -21.07 7.81 -36.48
N ASP A 188 -22.11 8.21 -35.73
CA ASP A 188 -22.02 8.75 -34.37
C ASP A 188 -22.13 7.69 -33.24
N LEU A 189 -22.43 6.44 -33.58
CA LEU A 189 -22.67 5.33 -32.65
C LEU A 189 -21.77 4.11 -32.90
N GLU A 190 -20.89 4.18 -33.91
CA GLU A 190 -19.97 3.09 -34.27
C GLU A 190 -19.02 2.71 -33.12
N ASP A 191 -18.45 3.71 -32.44
CA ASP A 191 -17.52 3.47 -31.33
C ASP A 191 -18.23 2.78 -30.15
N ALA A 192 -19.41 3.27 -29.75
CA ALA A 192 -20.20 2.66 -28.69
C ALA A 192 -20.63 1.22 -29.04
N LEU A 193 -20.97 0.94 -30.30
CA LEU A 193 -21.30 -0.41 -30.75
C LEU A 193 -20.10 -1.35 -30.67
N LYS A 194 -18.93 -0.87 -31.07
CA LYS A 194 -17.68 -1.62 -31.00
C LYS A 194 -17.33 -1.93 -29.55
N ASP A 195 -17.39 -0.94 -28.67
CA ASP A 195 -17.13 -1.11 -27.23
C ASP A 195 -18.11 -2.11 -26.60
N ILE A 196 -19.39 -2.06 -26.94
CA ILE A 196 -20.38 -3.05 -26.49
C ILE A 196 -20.01 -4.46 -26.95
N ALA A 197 -19.61 -4.64 -28.21
CA ALA A 197 -19.25 -5.94 -28.74
C ALA A 197 -17.96 -6.51 -28.11
N GLU A 198 -16.95 -5.68 -27.93
CA GLU A 198 -15.67 -6.05 -27.30
C GLU A 198 -15.89 -6.41 -25.82
N THR A 199 -16.60 -5.56 -25.07
CA THR A 199 -16.89 -5.83 -23.65
C THR A 199 -17.82 -7.03 -23.47
N ALA A 200 -18.79 -7.26 -24.37
CA ALA A 200 -19.65 -8.44 -24.32
C ALA A 200 -18.87 -9.75 -24.48
N SER A 201 -17.80 -9.74 -25.28
CA SER A 201 -16.93 -10.91 -25.47
C SER A 201 -16.19 -11.24 -24.17
N LEU A 202 -15.63 -10.23 -23.51
CA LEU A 202 -14.97 -10.37 -22.20
C LEU A 202 -15.93 -10.84 -21.10
N ILE A 203 -17.12 -10.25 -21.01
CA ILE A 203 -18.13 -10.63 -20.02
C ILE A 203 -18.61 -12.06 -20.23
N SER A 204 -18.78 -12.49 -21.49
CA SER A 204 -19.18 -13.86 -21.82
C SER A 204 -18.15 -14.88 -21.34
N ALA A 205 -16.86 -14.56 -21.45
CA ALA A 205 -15.76 -15.45 -21.05
C ALA A 205 -15.49 -15.43 -19.54
N TYR A 206 -15.43 -14.24 -18.92
CA TYR A 206 -14.92 -14.07 -17.54
C TYR A 206 -15.96 -13.54 -16.54
N GLY A 207 -17.18 -13.24 -16.98
CA GLY A 207 -18.28 -12.81 -16.11
C GLY A 207 -17.98 -11.53 -15.33
N LYS A 208 -18.31 -11.53 -14.03
CA LYS A 208 -18.12 -10.37 -13.14
C LYS A 208 -16.68 -9.89 -13.07
N ARG A 209 -15.69 -10.78 -13.20
CA ARG A 209 -14.27 -10.40 -13.20
C ARG A 209 -13.95 -9.44 -14.35
N ALA A 210 -14.50 -9.69 -15.54
CA ALA A 210 -14.37 -8.76 -16.66
C ALA A 210 -14.99 -7.40 -16.34
N ALA A 211 -16.16 -7.37 -15.69
CA ALA A 211 -16.77 -6.10 -15.26
C ALA A 211 -15.87 -5.32 -14.29
N ILE A 212 -15.17 -6.00 -13.38
CA ILE A 212 -14.20 -5.37 -12.45
C ILE A 212 -13.03 -4.73 -13.22
N VAL A 213 -12.42 -5.45 -14.18
CA VAL A 213 -11.28 -4.90 -14.95
C VAL A 213 -11.73 -3.76 -15.86
N LEU A 214 -12.88 -3.89 -16.52
CA LEU A 214 -13.44 -2.84 -17.37
C LEU A 214 -13.83 -1.57 -16.58
N ALA A 215 -13.99 -1.68 -15.27
CA ALA A 215 -14.20 -0.54 -14.38
C ALA A 215 -12.96 0.34 -14.21
N ALA A 216 -11.77 -0.23 -14.45
CA ALA A 216 -10.50 0.44 -14.27
C ALA A 216 -10.29 1.55 -15.30
N LYS A 217 -9.48 2.54 -14.93
CA LYS A 217 -9.29 3.76 -15.72
C LYS A 217 -8.28 3.53 -16.85
N ASN A 218 -8.70 3.86 -18.07
CA ASN A 218 -7.85 3.86 -19.27
C ASN A 218 -7.22 2.49 -19.61
N ILE A 219 -7.82 1.39 -19.17
CA ILE A 219 -7.45 0.04 -19.56
C ILE A 219 -8.08 -0.27 -20.92
N ARG A 220 -7.28 -0.74 -21.88
CA ARG A 220 -7.76 -1.21 -23.19
C ARG A 220 -8.26 -2.64 -23.08
N VAL A 221 -9.13 -3.06 -23.99
CA VAL A 221 -9.70 -4.43 -24.02
C VAL A 221 -8.61 -5.51 -24.03
N ARG A 222 -7.52 -5.33 -24.79
CA ARG A 222 -6.40 -6.28 -24.80
C ARG A 222 -5.70 -6.41 -23.45
N GLU A 223 -5.49 -5.29 -22.76
CA GLU A 223 -4.87 -5.29 -21.42
C GLU A 223 -5.81 -5.94 -20.40
N ALA A 224 -7.12 -5.76 -20.57
CA ALA A 224 -8.10 -6.44 -19.75
C ALA A 224 -8.08 -7.96 -19.95
N GLU A 225 -7.94 -8.44 -21.20
CA GLU A 225 -7.76 -9.86 -21.52
C GLU A 225 -6.52 -10.46 -20.84
N GLU A 226 -5.38 -9.75 -20.89
CA GLU A 226 -4.13 -10.18 -20.26
C GLU A 226 -4.30 -10.34 -18.74
N ILE A 227 -4.85 -9.33 -18.06
CA ILE A 227 -5.10 -9.37 -16.60
C ILE A 227 -6.06 -10.52 -16.23
N LEU A 228 -7.09 -10.74 -17.06
CA LEU A 228 -8.09 -11.79 -16.81
C LEU A 228 -7.54 -13.20 -17.02
N ALA A 229 -6.58 -13.37 -17.93
CA ALA A 229 -5.91 -14.64 -18.18
C ALA A 229 -4.87 -14.99 -17.10
N GLU A 230 -4.24 -13.99 -16.48
CA GLU A 230 -3.18 -14.20 -15.48
C GLU A 230 -3.72 -14.60 -14.10
N SER A 231 -4.97 -14.25 -13.77
CA SER A 231 -5.63 -14.64 -12.52
C SER A 231 -6.83 -15.54 -12.77
N GLU A 232 -7.08 -16.52 -11.90
CA GLU A 232 -8.30 -17.34 -11.96
C GLU A 232 -9.43 -16.77 -11.08
N ASP A 233 -9.08 -16.01 -10.06
CA ASP A 233 -10.01 -15.47 -9.07
C ASP A 233 -9.84 -13.96 -8.85
N ALA A 234 -10.73 -13.36 -8.04
CA ALA A 234 -10.67 -11.96 -7.65
C ALA A 234 -9.83 -11.77 -6.36
N SER A 235 -8.64 -12.37 -6.33
CA SER A 235 -7.66 -12.29 -5.23
C SER A 235 -7.02 -10.92 -5.09
N ASP A 236 -6.30 -10.67 -4.00
CA ASP A 236 -5.48 -9.45 -3.84
C ASP A 236 -4.52 -9.26 -5.02
N HIS A 237 -3.92 -10.35 -5.53
CA HIS A 237 -3.05 -10.34 -6.70
C HIS A 237 -3.77 -9.83 -7.96
N PHE A 238 -5.01 -10.25 -8.21
CA PHE A 238 -5.81 -9.73 -9.31
C PHE A 238 -5.99 -8.21 -9.25
N PHE A 239 -6.25 -7.65 -8.06
CA PHE A 239 -6.36 -6.20 -7.89
C PHE A 239 -5.00 -5.47 -8.00
N GLU A 240 -3.90 -6.14 -7.65
CA GLU A 240 -2.55 -5.62 -7.90
C GLU A 240 -2.26 -5.49 -9.41
N LEU A 241 -2.62 -6.50 -10.21
CA LEU A 241 -2.47 -6.47 -11.67
C LEU A 241 -3.24 -5.30 -12.29
N ILE A 242 -4.48 -5.06 -11.83
CA ILE A 242 -5.29 -3.91 -12.29
C ILE A 242 -4.61 -2.59 -11.94
N LEU A 243 -4.08 -2.45 -10.73
CA LEU A 243 -3.41 -1.22 -10.30
C LEU A 243 -2.15 -0.93 -11.11
N GLU A 244 -1.34 -1.95 -11.40
CA GLU A 244 -0.14 -1.78 -12.23
C GLU A 244 -0.52 -1.43 -13.68
N ALA A 245 -1.59 -2.03 -14.20
CA ALA A 245 -2.13 -1.69 -15.52
C ALA A 245 -2.65 -0.24 -15.58
N GLU A 246 -3.39 0.25 -14.58
CA GLU A 246 -3.82 1.66 -14.51
C GLU A 246 -2.63 2.62 -14.47
N LYS A 247 -1.58 2.27 -13.71
CA LYS A 247 -0.33 3.05 -13.63
C LYS A 247 0.41 3.08 -14.97
N ASN A 248 0.49 1.97 -15.68
CA ASN A 248 1.08 1.92 -17.01
C ASN A 248 0.24 2.68 -18.05
N ALA A 249 -1.09 2.56 -17.96
CA ALA A 249 -2.00 3.33 -18.79
C ALA A 249 -1.84 4.85 -18.58
N LEU A 250 -1.61 5.28 -17.33
CA LEU A 250 -1.35 6.68 -17.02
C LEU A 250 -0.04 7.19 -17.64
N LYS A 251 1.04 6.38 -17.62
CA LYS A 251 2.33 6.77 -18.24
C LYS A 251 2.18 7.08 -19.73
N ARG A 252 1.38 6.30 -20.47
CA ARG A 252 1.10 6.51 -21.91
C ARG A 252 0.39 7.83 -22.24
N ARG A 253 -0.17 8.51 -21.24
CA ARG A 253 -0.88 9.78 -21.43
C ARG A 253 0.03 10.99 -21.28
N PHE A 254 1.19 10.83 -20.65
CA PHE A 254 2.17 11.89 -20.42
C PHE A 254 3.41 11.78 -21.32
N TRP A 255 3.50 10.73 -22.12
CA TRP A 255 4.57 10.44 -23.07
C TRP A 255 3.98 10.01 -24.41
#